data_AF-F7CFM6-F1
#
_entry.id   AF-F7CFM6-F1
#
_cell.length_a   1.000
_cell.length_b   1.000
_cell.length_c   1.000
_cell.angle_alpha   90.00
_cell.angle_beta   90.00
_cell.angle_gamma   90.00
#
_symmetry.space_group_name_H-M   'P 1'
#
loop_
_entity.id
_entity.type
_entity.pdbx_description
1 polymer ?
#
loop_
_entity_poly.entity_id
_entity_poly.type
_entity_poly.pdbx_seq_one_letter_code
_entity_poly.pdbx_strand_id
1 'polypeptide(L)'
;MASPEPEAPEKERSGRHMAKNCWNVFWGFWDYETPKVIVVKNRNLGFIYRTVQLLILLYFVWYVFIIQKGYQDSETGPESSVITKVKGITKSQNKVWDVEEYVKPPEGGSVFTIITRAEITPFQTLGTCPESIRIRNATCLSDDDCMAGEMDMLGNGEKTGRCVPYYYGTKKTCEVSAWCPVEDGAAVSEFLGKMAPQFTILIKNSIHYPKFQFSKGNIRDYDNDYLKHCTFNADTDLYCPIFKLGFIVEQAGENFTELAQKGGVIGVIINWNCDLDLSEAKCNPKYSFRRLDPKHIQASSGYNYRFAKYYSHNGTASRTLIKAYGIRIDVIVHGQAGKFSLIPTIINLATALTSIGVGSFLCDWILLTFMNKNKVYSHRKFDKVQLAPPPPSSGQSPSDSSTRQGQMFHFPLLQMGKLRNLCPGDQPVLHLCPWSKQMVDTQDPNSEEQGPSGPRASSQDSIPMEPKGLAQL
;
A
#
# COMPACT_ATOMS: atom_id res chain seq x y z
N MET A 1 -66.78 39.10 70.79
CA MET A 1 -66.96 39.31 69.35
C MET A 1 -65.97 38.42 68.63
N ALA A 2 -66.51 37.50 67.84
CA ALA A 2 -65.75 36.60 66.99
C ALA A 2 -65.12 37.37 65.81
N SER A 3 -64.00 36.86 65.30
CA SER A 3 -63.84 36.57 63.87
C SER A 3 -62.71 35.55 63.69
N PRO A 4 -62.93 34.46 62.93
CA PRO A 4 -61.91 33.46 62.61
C PRO A 4 -61.10 33.88 61.38
N GLU A 5 -59.83 33.48 61.34
CA GLU A 5 -58.91 33.65 60.21
C GLU A 5 -59.14 32.50 59.18
N PRO A 6 -59.15 32.77 57.86
CA PRO A 6 -59.55 31.78 56.86
C PRO A 6 -58.40 30.82 56.48
N GLU A 7 -58.72 29.53 56.37
CA GLU A 7 -57.87 28.53 55.71
C GLU A 7 -57.74 28.83 54.20
N ALA A 8 -56.52 28.77 53.68
CA ALA A 8 -56.22 28.91 52.25
C ALA A 8 -56.39 27.57 51.50
N PRO A 9 -56.80 27.57 50.21
CA PRO A 9 -57.27 26.39 49.51
C PRO A 9 -56.14 25.46 49.00
N GLU A 10 -56.40 24.16 49.07
CA GLU A 10 -55.52 23.01 48.80
C GLU A 10 -54.93 22.93 47.37
N LYS A 11 -55.38 23.77 46.42
CA LYS A 11 -54.96 23.77 45.01
C LYS A 11 -53.64 24.50 44.73
N GLU A 12 -53.20 25.41 45.60
CA GLU A 12 -51.88 26.08 45.46
C GLU A 12 -50.70 25.21 45.92
N ARG A 13 -50.95 24.17 46.72
CA ARG A 13 -49.90 23.30 47.27
C ARG A 13 -49.30 22.36 46.22
N SER A 14 -50.11 21.90 45.24
CA SER A 14 -49.68 20.97 44.19
C SER A 14 -48.81 21.63 43.11
N GLY A 15 -49.14 22.86 42.69
CA GLY A 15 -48.34 23.61 41.70
C GLY A 15 -46.97 24.05 42.23
N ARG A 16 -46.91 24.45 43.51
CA ARG A 16 -45.65 24.79 44.21
C ARG A 16 -44.74 23.56 44.42
N HIS A 17 -45.31 22.37 44.56
CA HIS A 17 -44.54 21.12 44.70
C HIS A 17 -43.96 20.63 43.36
N MET A 18 -44.72 20.74 42.27
CA MET A 18 -44.20 20.45 40.92
C MET A 18 -43.14 21.46 40.47
N ALA A 19 -43.35 22.77 40.73
CA ALA A 19 -42.36 23.79 40.44
C ALA A 19 -41.07 23.61 41.27
N LYS A 20 -41.18 23.25 42.56
CA LYS A 20 -40.02 22.88 43.40
C LYS A 20 -39.31 21.61 42.91
N ASN A 21 -40.05 20.60 42.46
CA ASN A 21 -39.46 19.37 41.93
C ASN A 21 -38.77 19.60 40.58
N CYS A 22 -39.35 20.38 39.66
CA CYS A 22 -38.69 20.77 38.41
C CYS A 22 -37.48 21.68 38.66
N TRP A 23 -37.55 22.58 39.65
CA TRP A 23 -36.42 23.41 40.07
C TRP A 23 -35.30 22.56 40.68
N ASN A 24 -35.62 21.61 41.55
CA ASN A 24 -34.64 20.69 42.13
C ASN A 24 -34.02 19.75 41.09
N VAL A 25 -34.77 19.33 40.05
CA VAL A 25 -34.22 18.56 38.93
C VAL A 25 -33.32 19.43 38.04
N PHE A 26 -33.68 20.71 37.83
CA PHE A 26 -32.85 21.67 37.10
C PHE A 26 -31.53 21.95 37.84
N TRP A 27 -31.54 22.16 39.15
CA TRP A 27 -30.32 22.31 39.94
C TRP A 27 -29.54 21.00 40.07
N GLY A 28 -30.24 19.87 40.14
CA GLY A 28 -29.61 18.54 40.13
C GLY A 28 -28.82 18.25 38.86
N PHE A 29 -29.18 18.84 37.71
CA PHE A 29 -28.37 18.73 36.49
C PHE A 29 -27.05 19.54 36.58
N TRP A 30 -26.96 20.51 37.50
CA TRP A 30 -25.76 21.30 37.78
C TRP A 30 -24.94 20.73 38.96
N ASP A 31 -25.36 19.59 39.53
CA ASP A 31 -24.61 18.93 40.58
C ASP A 31 -23.35 18.27 40.00
N TYR A 32 -22.20 18.56 40.61
CA TYR A 32 -20.90 18.00 40.24
C TYR A 32 -20.51 16.91 41.23
N GLU A 33 -20.58 15.65 40.81
CA GLU A 33 -20.19 14.51 41.63
C GLU A 33 -18.67 14.29 41.58
N THR A 34 -18.06 14.07 42.76
CA THR A 34 -16.65 13.69 42.86
C THR A 34 -16.49 12.48 43.77
N PRO A 35 -15.60 11.53 43.42
CA PRO A 35 -15.36 10.37 44.26
C PRO A 35 -14.64 10.77 45.54
N LYS A 36 -15.05 10.20 46.68
CA LYS A 36 -14.32 10.31 47.94
C LYS A 36 -13.03 9.50 47.85
N VAL A 37 -11.88 10.18 47.88
CA VAL A 37 -10.55 9.55 47.78
C VAL A 37 -9.92 9.28 49.15
N ILE A 38 -9.13 8.22 49.25
CA ILE A 38 -8.39 7.85 50.47
C ILE A 38 -6.89 8.07 50.23
N VAL A 39 -6.26 8.85 51.11
CA VAL A 39 -4.83 9.12 51.06
C VAL A 39 -4.08 8.18 52.00
N VAL A 40 -3.35 7.21 51.43
CA VAL A 40 -2.50 6.28 52.21
C VAL A 40 -1.11 6.87 52.38
N LYS A 41 -0.75 7.27 53.59
CA LYS A 41 0.58 7.79 53.94
C LYS A 41 1.57 6.65 54.23
N ASN A 42 2.10 6.00 53.20
CA ASN A 42 3.14 4.98 53.33
C ASN A 42 4.29 5.25 52.34
N ARG A 43 5.54 5.36 52.84
CA ARG A 43 6.71 5.70 52.02
C ARG A 43 7.03 4.65 50.96
N ASN A 44 6.92 3.36 51.28
CA ASN A 44 7.25 2.28 50.35
C ASN A 44 6.23 2.20 49.20
N LEU A 45 4.94 2.28 49.53
CA LEU A 45 3.87 2.31 48.52
C LEU A 45 3.92 3.59 47.67
N GLY A 46 4.21 4.73 48.31
CA GLY A 46 4.40 6.00 47.61
C GLY A 46 5.57 5.95 46.62
N PHE A 47 6.69 5.32 47.00
CA PHE A 47 7.82 5.09 46.10
C PHE A 47 7.41 4.24 44.90
N ILE A 48 6.79 3.07 45.13
CA ILE A 48 6.30 2.19 44.05
C ILE A 48 5.36 2.94 43.11
N TYR A 49 4.37 3.66 43.65
CA TYR A 49 3.43 4.45 42.84
C TYR A 49 4.13 5.50 41.99
N ARG A 50 5.05 6.29 42.57
CA ARG A 50 5.80 7.31 41.82
C ARG A 50 6.75 6.70 40.78
N THR A 51 7.39 5.57 41.08
CA THR A 51 8.24 4.85 40.12
C THR A 51 7.43 4.36 38.92
N VAL A 52 6.25 3.75 39.15
CA VAL A 52 5.37 3.30 38.06
C VAL A 52 4.90 4.48 37.22
N GLN A 53 4.50 5.59 37.85
CA GLN A 53 4.14 6.82 37.12
C GLN A 53 5.30 7.35 36.27
N LEU A 54 6.52 7.37 36.81
CA LEU A 54 7.71 7.81 36.09
C LEU A 54 8.01 6.90 34.89
N LEU A 55 7.89 5.58 35.03
CA LEU A 55 8.10 4.64 33.93
C LEU A 55 7.07 4.82 32.81
N ILE A 56 5.80 5.02 33.16
CA ILE A 56 4.74 5.31 32.19
C ILE A 56 5.04 6.62 31.46
N LEU A 57 5.37 7.69 32.19
CA LEU A 57 5.71 8.98 31.60
C LEU A 57 6.91 8.86 30.65
N LEU A 58 7.98 8.19 31.09
CA LEU A 58 9.18 7.97 30.27
C LEU A 58 8.85 7.18 29.00
N TYR A 59 8.00 6.16 29.07
CA TYR A 59 7.53 5.44 27.89
C TYR A 59 6.81 6.37 26.91
N PHE A 60 5.85 7.17 27.36
CA PHE A 60 5.13 8.08 26.46
C PHE A 60 6.06 9.14 25.86
N VAL A 61 6.89 9.80 26.67
CA VAL A 61 7.79 10.85 26.18
C VAL A 61 8.83 10.28 25.22
N TRP A 62 9.51 9.20 25.61
CA TRP A 62 10.63 8.67 24.82
C TRP A 62 10.17 7.83 23.64
N TYR A 63 9.26 6.88 23.85
CA TYR A 63 8.84 5.97 22.80
C TYR A 63 7.76 6.58 21.91
N VAL A 64 6.65 7.05 22.50
CA VAL A 64 5.49 7.53 21.72
C VAL A 64 5.77 8.89 21.07
N PHE A 65 6.28 9.86 21.82
CA PHE A 65 6.53 11.20 21.29
C PHE A 65 7.85 11.30 20.51
N ILE A 66 8.97 10.80 21.03
CA ILE A 66 10.27 10.97 20.34
C ILE A 66 10.50 9.93 19.24
N ILE A 67 10.37 8.63 19.52
CA ILE A 67 10.69 7.57 18.53
C ILE A 67 9.59 7.45 17.47
N GLN A 68 8.33 7.33 17.89
CA GLN A 68 7.19 7.14 16.98
C GLN A 68 6.66 8.46 16.39
N LYS A 69 7.16 9.61 16.86
CA LYS A 69 6.70 10.94 16.46
C LYS A 69 5.17 11.09 16.52
N GLY A 70 4.54 10.60 17.61
CA GLY A 70 3.09 10.62 17.78
C GLY A 70 2.46 12.02 17.83
N TYR A 71 3.25 13.09 17.82
CA TYR A 71 2.77 14.47 17.67
C TYR A 71 2.58 14.89 16.20
N GLN A 72 3.13 14.12 15.26
CA GLN A 72 3.01 14.38 13.83
C GLN A 72 1.82 13.63 13.26
N ASP A 73 1.14 14.29 12.34
CA ASP A 73 0.32 13.59 11.37
C ASP A 73 1.23 13.13 10.23
N SER A 74 1.01 11.92 9.72
CA SER A 74 1.86 11.34 8.69
C SER A 74 1.07 10.98 7.43
N GLU A 75 1.74 11.09 6.29
CA GLU A 75 1.25 10.69 4.98
C GLU A 75 2.26 9.69 4.40
N THR A 76 1.78 8.49 4.07
CA THR A 76 2.57 7.41 3.48
C THR A 76 2.24 7.25 2.01
N GLY A 77 3.25 7.09 1.17
CA GLY A 77 3.04 6.90 -0.28
C GLY A 77 2.85 8.23 -1.01
N PRO A 78 3.94 8.97 -1.31
CA PRO A 78 3.84 10.21 -2.09
C PRO A 78 3.34 9.94 -3.51
N GLU A 79 2.66 10.93 -4.08
CA GLU A 79 2.49 10.99 -5.53
C GLU A 79 3.86 11.19 -6.17
N SER A 80 4.29 10.26 -7.02
CA SER A 80 5.63 10.28 -7.61
C SER A 80 5.58 10.31 -9.12
N SER A 81 6.35 11.21 -9.72
CA SER A 81 6.64 11.22 -11.16
C SER A 81 8.11 10.86 -11.39
N VAL A 82 8.35 9.91 -12.30
CA VAL A 82 9.69 9.43 -12.65
C VAL A 82 9.86 9.51 -14.15
N ILE A 83 10.95 10.16 -14.56
CA ILE A 83 11.37 10.25 -15.96
C ILE A 83 12.81 9.77 -16.04
N THR A 84 13.07 8.86 -16.96
CA THR A 84 14.40 8.26 -17.14
C THR A 84 14.93 8.51 -18.53
N LYS A 85 16.24 8.71 -18.63
CA LYS A 85 16.93 8.89 -19.91
C LYS A 85 18.27 8.20 -19.86
N VAL A 86 18.48 7.28 -20.78
CA VAL A 86 19.75 6.56 -20.92
C VAL A 86 20.61 7.26 -21.96
N LYS A 87 21.93 7.26 -21.75
CA LYS A 87 22.92 7.71 -22.72
C LYS A 87 24.07 6.71 -22.78
N GLY A 88 24.53 6.47 -24.00
CA GLY A 88 25.66 5.61 -24.27
C GLY A 88 25.61 5.10 -25.70
N ILE A 89 26.77 4.88 -26.29
CA ILE A 89 26.90 4.26 -27.60
C ILE A 89 27.83 3.06 -27.46
N THR A 90 27.58 2.03 -28.26
CA THR A 90 28.50 0.90 -28.32
C THR A 90 28.59 0.35 -29.73
N LYS A 91 29.70 -0.33 -30.02
CA LYS A 91 29.92 -1.00 -31.29
C LYS A 91 29.97 -2.49 -31.04
N SER A 92 29.12 -3.23 -31.74
CA SER A 92 29.24 -4.67 -31.89
C SER A 92 29.96 -5.00 -33.20
N GLN A 93 30.18 -6.28 -33.50
CA GLN A 93 31.00 -6.71 -34.64
C GLN A 93 30.54 -6.08 -35.96
N ASN A 94 29.23 -6.06 -36.20
CA ASN A 94 28.65 -5.65 -37.49
C ASN A 94 27.87 -4.34 -37.44
N LYS A 95 27.74 -3.72 -36.26
CA LYS A 95 26.78 -2.62 -36.07
C LYS A 95 27.11 -1.71 -34.88
N VAL A 96 26.82 -0.42 -35.03
CA VAL A 96 26.79 0.55 -33.92
C VAL A 96 25.39 0.57 -33.31
N TRP A 97 25.33 0.52 -31.99
CA TRP A 97 24.12 0.52 -31.19
C TRP A 97 23.98 1.85 -30.46
N ASP A 98 22.82 2.48 -30.64
CA ASP A 98 22.41 3.71 -29.93
C ASP A 98 21.17 3.46 -29.06
N VAL A 99 20.84 4.45 -28.23
CA VAL A 99 19.78 4.42 -27.20
C VAL A 99 18.45 3.94 -27.79
N GLU A 100 18.11 4.39 -28.99
CA GLU A 100 16.86 4.09 -29.70
C GLU A 100 16.73 2.60 -30.03
N GLU A 101 17.84 1.86 -30.08
CA GLU A 101 17.86 0.45 -30.41
C GLU A 101 17.86 -0.44 -29.17
N TYR A 102 18.73 -0.14 -28.20
CA TYR A 102 18.93 -0.99 -27.03
C TYR A 102 18.06 -0.62 -25.84
N VAL A 103 17.38 0.54 -25.83
CA VAL A 103 16.45 0.91 -24.75
C VAL A 103 15.00 0.67 -25.16
N LYS A 104 14.27 -0.05 -24.30
CA LYS A 104 12.84 -0.35 -24.48
C LYS A 104 12.07 -0.29 -23.15
N PRO A 105 10.90 0.36 -23.08
CA PRO A 105 10.31 1.18 -24.13
C PRO A 105 11.00 2.58 -24.19
N PRO A 106 10.99 3.28 -25.33
CA PRO A 106 11.79 4.49 -25.54
C PRO A 106 11.26 5.76 -24.83
N GLU A 107 10.00 5.77 -24.42
CA GLU A 107 9.33 6.92 -23.80
C GLU A 107 10.00 7.33 -22.47
N GLY A 108 10.65 6.37 -21.82
CA GLY A 108 11.18 6.55 -20.47
C GLY A 108 10.05 6.57 -19.43
N GLY A 109 10.40 6.22 -18.21
CA GLY A 109 9.43 6.10 -17.12
C GLY A 109 10.05 5.40 -15.92
N SER A 110 9.22 4.83 -15.05
CA SER A 110 9.69 4.04 -13.92
C SER A 110 10.26 2.68 -14.33
N VAL A 111 9.88 2.13 -15.48
CA VAL A 111 10.32 0.81 -15.95
C VAL A 111 10.90 0.92 -17.35
N PHE A 112 12.14 0.48 -17.53
CA PHE A 112 12.79 0.40 -18.84
C PHE A 112 13.83 -0.72 -18.86
N THR A 113 14.15 -1.21 -20.04
CA THR A 113 15.12 -2.28 -20.26
C THR A 113 16.27 -1.76 -21.11
N ILE A 114 17.49 -2.10 -20.70
CA ILE A 114 18.70 -1.93 -21.49
C ILE A 114 19.10 -3.31 -22.01
N ILE A 115 19.04 -3.50 -23.32
CA ILE A 115 19.43 -4.73 -24.00
C ILE A 115 20.96 -4.87 -23.92
N THR A 116 21.42 -6.00 -23.41
CA THR A 116 22.85 -6.33 -23.25
C THR A 116 23.31 -7.43 -24.20
N ARG A 117 22.38 -8.25 -24.70
CA ARG A 117 22.61 -9.29 -25.71
C ARG A 117 21.37 -9.41 -26.59
N ALA A 118 21.58 -9.52 -27.90
CA ALA A 118 20.50 -9.72 -28.86
C ALA A 118 20.80 -10.90 -29.78
N GLU A 119 19.83 -11.80 -29.95
CA GLU A 119 19.85 -12.85 -30.97
C GLU A 119 18.93 -12.39 -32.11
N ILE A 120 19.53 -12.12 -33.28
CA ILE A 120 18.86 -11.48 -34.42
C ILE A 120 18.70 -12.50 -35.54
N THR A 121 17.47 -12.75 -35.96
CA THR A 121 17.14 -13.56 -37.14
C THR A 121 16.59 -12.66 -38.23
N PRO A 122 17.43 -12.23 -39.20
CA PRO A 122 17.04 -11.29 -40.24
C PRO A 122 16.25 -11.99 -41.36
N PHE A 123 15.53 -11.20 -42.16
CA PHE A 123 14.86 -11.65 -43.40
C PHE A 123 13.91 -12.84 -43.24
N GLN A 124 13.20 -12.94 -42.11
CA GLN A 124 12.15 -13.94 -41.98
C GLN A 124 11.01 -13.61 -42.94
N THR A 125 10.58 -14.60 -43.73
CA THR A 125 9.40 -14.54 -44.60
C THR A 125 8.43 -15.65 -44.24
N LEU A 126 7.16 -15.50 -44.60
CA LEU A 126 6.20 -16.58 -44.43
C LEU A 126 6.51 -17.67 -45.48
N GLY A 127 6.75 -18.90 -45.03
CA GLY A 127 7.12 -20.01 -45.89
C GLY A 127 7.20 -21.33 -45.13
N THR A 128 7.90 -22.31 -45.68
CA THR A 128 8.15 -23.59 -45.01
C THR A 128 9.64 -23.77 -44.70
N CYS A 129 9.94 -24.29 -43.51
CA CYS A 129 11.31 -24.54 -43.07
C CYS A 129 11.35 -25.59 -41.95
N PRO A 130 12.51 -26.22 -41.69
CA PRO A 130 12.68 -27.10 -40.53
C PRO A 130 12.38 -26.37 -39.22
N GLU A 131 11.63 -27.03 -38.33
CA GLU A 131 11.38 -26.57 -36.96
C GLU A 131 12.64 -26.63 -36.10
N SER A 132 12.66 -25.85 -35.02
CA SER A 132 13.74 -25.84 -34.04
C SER A 132 13.92 -27.19 -33.33
N ILE A 133 15.17 -27.66 -33.27
CA ILE A 133 15.58 -28.85 -32.50
C ILE A 133 15.30 -28.71 -30.99
N ARG A 134 15.11 -27.49 -30.47
CA ARG A 134 14.82 -27.27 -29.05
C ARG A 134 13.41 -27.69 -28.66
N ILE A 135 12.51 -27.84 -29.62
CA ILE A 135 11.14 -28.28 -29.40
C ILE A 135 11.14 -29.81 -29.25
N ARG A 136 10.53 -30.30 -28.16
CA ARG A 136 10.57 -31.73 -27.78
C ARG A 136 10.04 -32.66 -28.87
N ASN A 137 9.01 -32.26 -29.60
CA ASN A 137 8.33 -33.07 -30.62
C ASN A 137 8.69 -32.65 -32.06
N ALA A 138 9.81 -31.96 -32.25
CA ALA A 138 10.23 -31.50 -33.57
C ALA A 138 11.20 -32.45 -34.29
N THR A 139 11.96 -33.28 -33.57
CA THR A 139 12.88 -34.23 -34.20
C THR A 139 12.14 -35.42 -34.79
N CYS A 140 12.48 -35.77 -36.03
CA CYS A 140 11.85 -36.85 -36.79
C CYS A 140 12.91 -37.74 -37.45
N LEU A 141 12.54 -38.98 -37.79
CA LEU A 141 13.33 -39.90 -38.58
C LEU A 141 12.73 -40.07 -39.98
N SER A 142 11.40 -40.13 -40.04
CA SER A 142 10.59 -40.25 -41.26
C SER A 142 9.42 -39.24 -41.27
N ASP A 143 8.82 -39.05 -42.44
CA ASP A 143 7.68 -38.14 -42.63
C ASP A 143 6.47 -38.54 -41.76
N ASP A 144 6.30 -39.83 -41.48
CA ASP A 144 5.22 -40.35 -40.60
C ASP A 144 5.28 -39.82 -39.15
N ASP A 145 6.45 -39.37 -38.69
CA ASP A 145 6.61 -38.77 -37.35
C ASP A 145 6.03 -37.35 -37.28
N CYS A 146 5.78 -36.73 -38.44
CA CYS A 146 5.28 -35.38 -38.58
C CYS A 146 3.80 -35.44 -39.00
N MET A 147 2.87 -35.24 -38.07
CA MET A 147 1.46 -35.16 -38.41
C MET A 147 1.14 -33.81 -39.07
N ALA A 148 0.65 -33.82 -40.30
CA ALA A 148 0.26 -32.60 -41.02
C ALA A 148 -0.92 -31.91 -40.30
N GLY A 149 -0.84 -30.59 -40.18
CA GLY A 149 -1.84 -29.76 -39.50
C GLY A 149 -1.72 -29.71 -37.97
N GLU A 150 -0.79 -30.47 -37.39
CA GLU A 150 -0.50 -30.38 -35.96
C GLU A 150 0.25 -29.09 -35.63
N MET A 151 -0.19 -28.37 -34.60
CA MET A 151 0.50 -27.22 -34.03
C MET A 151 0.98 -27.56 -32.62
N ASP A 152 2.28 -27.44 -32.38
CA ASP A 152 2.83 -27.51 -31.02
C ASP A 152 2.69 -26.14 -30.35
N MET A 153 2.10 -26.09 -29.15
CA MET A 153 1.90 -24.84 -28.40
C MET A 153 3.22 -24.15 -28.04
N LEU A 154 4.33 -24.88 -28.00
CA LEU A 154 5.68 -24.34 -27.80
C LEU A 154 6.45 -24.20 -29.14
N GLY A 155 5.87 -24.64 -30.25
CA GLY A 155 6.45 -24.57 -31.59
C GLY A 155 6.31 -23.20 -32.25
N ASN A 156 6.87 -23.06 -33.45
CA ASN A 156 6.90 -21.79 -34.19
C ASN A 156 5.83 -21.72 -35.30
N GLY A 157 5.25 -22.86 -35.70
CA GLY A 157 4.22 -22.92 -36.74
C GLY A 157 3.54 -24.29 -36.86
N GLU A 158 2.77 -24.43 -37.93
CA GLU A 158 1.98 -25.64 -38.25
C GLU A 158 2.81 -26.66 -39.01
N LYS A 159 2.82 -27.93 -38.60
CA LYS A 159 3.57 -28.98 -39.29
C LYS A 159 2.98 -29.29 -40.67
N THR A 160 3.84 -29.37 -41.68
CA THR A 160 3.43 -29.71 -43.07
C THR A 160 3.31 -31.21 -43.30
N GLY A 161 3.88 -32.02 -42.42
CA GLY A 161 3.93 -33.48 -42.52
C GLY A 161 5.19 -34.06 -43.16
N ARG A 162 6.21 -33.23 -43.41
CA ARG A 162 7.50 -33.67 -43.98
C ARG A 162 8.62 -33.62 -42.95
N CYS A 163 9.52 -34.60 -43.00
CA CYS A 163 10.72 -34.67 -42.18
C CYS A 163 11.95 -34.21 -42.97
N VAL A 164 12.42 -32.98 -42.71
CA VAL A 164 13.49 -32.35 -43.50
C VAL A 164 14.79 -32.23 -42.70
N PRO A 165 15.97 -32.26 -43.36
CA PRO A 165 17.24 -32.03 -42.69
C PRO A 165 17.29 -30.63 -42.04
N TYR A 166 17.83 -30.56 -40.82
CA TYR A 166 18.07 -29.27 -40.16
C TYR A 166 19.23 -28.51 -40.81
N TYR A 167 19.29 -27.19 -40.60
CA TYR A 167 20.30 -26.31 -41.21
C TYR A 167 21.76 -26.79 -41.03
N TYR A 168 22.07 -27.38 -39.87
CA TYR A 168 23.40 -27.90 -39.54
C TYR A 168 23.32 -29.27 -38.85
N GLY A 169 24.24 -30.16 -39.23
CA GLY A 169 24.38 -31.50 -38.64
C GLY A 169 23.60 -32.59 -39.37
N THR A 170 23.48 -33.76 -38.74
CA THR A 170 22.83 -34.95 -39.30
C THR A 170 21.39 -35.16 -38.81
N LYS A 171 20.90 -34.24 -37.96
CA LYS A 171 19.55 -34.31 -37.39
C LYS A 171 18.50 -33.82 -38.39
N LYS A 172 17.32 -34.45 -38.39
CA LYS A 172 16.14 -34.01 -39.13
C LYS A 172 15.08 -33.49 -38.17
N THR A 173 14.32 -32.49 -38.63
CA THR A 173 13.16 -31.96 -37.91
C THR A 173 11.95 -31.86 -38.82
N CYS A 174 10.76 -31.86 -38.23
CA CYS A 174 9.53 -31.64 -38.98
C CYS A 174 9.56 -30.27 -39.64
N GLU A 175 9.14 -30.21 -40.89
CA GLU A 175 8.94 -28.96 -41.60
C GLU A 175 7.66 -28.29 -41.10
N VAL A 176 7.74 -26.98 -40.86
CA VAL A 176 6.63 -26.15 -40.40
C VAL A 176 6.36 -25.00 -41.36
N SER A 177 5.09 -24.63 -41.50
CA SER A 177 4.66 -23.37 -42.11
C SER A 177 4.73 -22.26 -41.06
N ALA A 178 5.72 -21.39 -41.19
CA ALA A 178 6.05 -20.40 -40.16
C ALA A 178 6.79 -19.19 -40.77
N TRP A 179 7.22 -18.28 -39.90
CA TRP A 179 8.20 -17.26 -40.25
C TRP A 179 9.59 -17.89 -40.34
N CYS A 180 10.05 -18.11 -41.57
CA CYS A 180 11.25 -18.85 -41.90
C CYS A 180 12.40 -17.91 -42.31
N PRO A 181 13.65 -18.18 -41.88
CA PRO A 181 14.09 -19.32 -41.07
C PRO A 181 13.73 -19.16 -39.58
N VAL A 182 13.54 -20.28 -38.87
CA VAL A 182 13.30 -20.29 -37.40
C VAL A 182 14.57 -19.87 -36.64
N GLU A 183 14.39 -19.19 -35.50
CA GLU A 183 15.43 -18.53 -34.68
C GLU A 183 16.70 -19.38 -34.48
N ASP A 184 16.56 -20.62 -34.04
CA ASP A 184 17.68 -21.45 -33.56
C ASP A 184 18.66 -21.91 -34.66
N GLY A 185 18.33 -21.70 -35.94
CA GLY A 185 19.17 -22.08 -37.08
C GLY A 185 19.91 -20.92 -37.75
N ALA A 186 19.41 -19.70 -37.61
CA ALA A 186 19.88 -18.54 -38.38
C ALA A 186 20.18 -17.30 -37.54
N ALA A 187 20.00 -17.37 -36.21
CA ALA A 187 20.24 -16.22 -35.34
C ALA A 187 21.72 -15.84 -35.25
N VAL A 188 22.00 -14.55 -35.46
CA VAL A 188 23.29 -13.92 -35.18
C VAL A 188 23.25 -13.30 -33.80
N SER A 189 24.21 -13.65 -32.94
CA SER A 189 24.30 -13.12 -31.58
C SER A 189 25.18 -11.86 -31.53
N GLU A 190 24.62 -10.76 -31.06
CA GLU A 190 25.29 -9.48 -30.82
C GLU A 190 25.38 -9.22 -29.30
N PHE A 191 26.56 -8.84 -28.79
CA PHE A 191 26.79 -8.67 -27.34
C PHE A 191 27.28 -7.26 -27.01
N LEU A 192 26.48 -6.53 -26.23
CA LEU A 192 26.72 -5.13 -25.83
C LEU A 192 27.33 -5.03 -24.42
N GLY A 193 27.40 -6.13 -23.66
CA GLY A 193 27.81 -6.15 -22.26
C GLY A 193 29.23 -5.67 -21.95
N LYS A 194 30.10 -5.46 -22.94
CA LYS A 194 31.45 -4.90 -22.72
C LYS A 194 31.43 -3.41 -22.38
N MET A 195 30.59 -2.63 -23.07
CA MET A 195 30.49 -1.17 -22.89
C MET A 195 29.28 -0.76 -22.06
N ALA A 196 28.26 -1.63 -21.96
CA ALA A 196 27.05 -1.36 -21.19
C ALA A 196 27.29 -0.90 -19.74
N PRO A 197 28.33 -1.34 -18.99
CA PRO A 197 28.61 -0.81 -17.64
C PRO A 197 28.85 0.71 -17.60
N GLN A 198 29.33 1.30 -18.69
CA GLN A 198 29.65 2.72 -18.80
C GLN A 198 28.45 3.57 -19.26
N PHE A 199 27.32 2.94 -19.58
CA PHE A 199 26.11 3.69 -19.92
C PHE A 199 25.64 4.48 -18.71
N THR A 200 25.16 5.70 -18.97
CA THR A 200 24.66 6.59 -17.95
C THR A 200 23.15 6.67 -18.00
N ILE A 201 22.53 6.70 -16.84
CA ILE A 201 21.08 6.75 -16.67
C ILE A 201 20.80 7.98 -15.83
N LEU A 202 20.09 8.94 -16.43
CA LEU A 202 19.53 10.07 -15.72
C LEU A 202 18.16 9.67 -15.18
N ILE A 203 17.96 9.79 -13.88
CA ILE A 203 16.68 9.53 -13.20
C ILE A 203 16.20 10.86 -12.61
N LYS A 204 15.18 11.46 -13.23
CA LYS A 204 14.46 12.61 -12.69
C LYS A 204 13.27 12.11 -11.90
N ASN A 205 13.25 12.40 -10.61
CA ASN A 205 12.13 12.08 -9.72
C ASN A 205 11.60 13.35 -9.06
N SER A 206 10.27 13.49 -9.08
CA SER A 206 9.53 14.50 -8.33
C SER A 206 8.49 13.80 -7.46
N ILE A 207 8.44 14.18 -6.19
CA ILE A 207 7.46 13.72 -5.22
C ILE A 207 6.52 14.87 -4.82
N HIS A 208 5.27 14.52 -4.55
CA HIS A 208 4.27 15.40 -3.99
C HIS A 208 3.53 14.69 -2.85
N TYR A 209 3.34 15.40 -1.75
CA TYR A 209 2.56 14.97 -0.59
C TYR A 209 1.31 15.87 -0.52
N PRO A 210 0.17 15.43 -1.11
CA PRO A 210 -1.02 16.26 -1.25
C PRO A 210 -1.55 16.79 0.08
N LYS A 211 -1.53 15.96 1.14
CA LYS A 211 -2.03 16.35 2.46
C LYS A 211 -1.29 17.54 3.05
N PHE A 212 0.01 17.64 2.79
CA PHE A 212 0.86 18.72 3.29
C PHE A 212 1.21 19.79 2.24
N GLN A 213 0.72 19.63 1.00
CA GLN A 213 1.04 20.46 -0.16
C GLN A 213 2.55 20.65 -0.37
N PHE A 214 3.33 19.61 -0.07
CA PHE A 214 4.79 19.65 -0.15
C PHE A 214 5.27 18.91 -1.39
N SER A 215 6.10 19.57 -2.20
CA SER A 215 6.71 19.00 -3.41
C SER A 215 8.22 19.10 -3.35
N LYS A 216 8.92 18.06 -3.78
CA LYS A 216 10.39 18.10 -3.90
C LYS A 216 10.90 17.21 -5.03
N GLY A 217 12.00 17.61 -5.65
CA GLY A 217 12.71 16.86 -6.67
C GLY A 217 14.08 16.37 -6.21
N ASN A 218 14.60 15.36 -6.89
CA ASN A 218 15.98 14.88 -6.67
C ASN A 218 17.05 15.68 -7.43
N ILE A 219 16.66 16.66 -8.23
CA ILE A 219 17.53 17.57 -8.99
C ILE A 219 17.50 18.93 -8.31
N ARG A 220 18.66 19.56 -8.12
CA ARG A 220 18.74 20.94 -7.61
C ARG A 220 18.13 21.92 -8.61
N ASP A 221 17.25 22.80 -8.15
CA ASP A 221 16.52 23.74 -9.02
C ASP A 221 17.37 24.94 -9.51
N TYR A 222 18.50 25.23 -8.85
CA TYR A 222 19.25 26.49 -9.01
C TYR A 222 20.54 26.39 -9.83
N ASP A 223 20.94 25.20 -10.29
CA ASP A 223 22.19 25.01 -11.05
C ASP A 223 21.99 23.93 -12.12
N ASN A 224 22.21 24.25 -13.40
CA ASN A 224 22.14 23.26 -14.47
C ASN A 224 23.53 22.80 -14.93
N ASP A 225 24.59 23.47 -14.51
CA ASP A 225 25.94 23.19 -15.01
C ASP A 225 26.53 21.94 -14.37
N TYR A 226 26.18 21.62 -13.11
CA TYR A 226 26.64 20.39 -12.46
C TYR A 226 26.17 19.12 -13.21
N LEU A 227 25.00 19.16 -13.86
CA LEU A 227 24.44 18.03 -14.60
C LEU A 227 25.30 17.59 -15.79
N LYS A 228 26.22 18.44 -16.26
CA LYS A 228 27.11 18.11 -17.39
C LYS A 228 28.22 17.12 -17.00
N HIS A 229 28.63 17.13 -15.74
CA HIS A 229 29.84 16.42 -15.29
C HIS A 229 29.64 15.55 -14.05
N CYS A 230 28.51 15.69 -13.35
CA CYS A 230 28.29 14.93 -12.13
C CYS A 230 28.10 13.43 -12.41
N THR A 231 28.51 12.61 -11.44
CA THR A 231 28.14 11.19 -11.36
C THR A 231 27.67 10.96 -9.93
N PHE A 232 26.60 10.18 -9.76
CA PHE A 232 26.03 9.92 -8.45
C PHE A 232 27.05 9.32 -7.48
N ASN A 233 27.07 9.88 -6.27
CA ASN A 233 27.78 9.35 -5.12
C ASN A 233 26.94 9.66 -3.86
N ALA A 234 26.79 8.69 -2.96
CA ALA A 234 25.95 8.83 -1.78
C ALA A 234 26.46 9.90 -0.79
N ASP A 235 27.78 10.10 -0.72
CA ASP A 235 28.42 10.98 0.25
C ASP A 235 28.76 12.36 -0.33
N THR A 236 29.30 12.41 -1.55
CA THR A 236 29.74 13.68 -2.16
C THR A 236 28.64 14.37 -2.96
N ASP A 237 27.87 13.61 -3.75
CA ASP A 237 27.00 14.14 -4.81
C ASP A 237 25.61 13.50 -4.80
N LEU A 238 24.94 13.57 -3.64
CA LEU A 238 23.62 12.96 -3.41
C LEU A 238 22.53 13.39 -4.41
N TYR A 239 22.62 14.65 -4.87
CA TYR A 239 21.66 15.27 -5.79
C TYR A 239 22.04 15.12 -7.27
N CYS A 240 23.10 14.37 -7.60
CA CYS A 240 23.38 14.04 -8.99
C CYS A 240 22.45 12.92 -9.47
N PRO A 241 21.56 13.18 -10.46
CA PRO A 241 20.60 12.19 -10.93
C PRO A 241 21.20 11.19 -11.93
N ILE A 242 22.51 11.21 -12.18
CA ILE A 242 23.19 10.46 -13.24
C ILE A 242 23.93 9.26 -12.64
N PHE A 243 23.47 8.07 -12.97
CA PHE A 243 24.00 6.81 -12.47
C PHE A 243 24.68 6.04 -13.60
N LYS A 244 25.84 5.42 -13.32
CA LYS A 244 26.42 4.43 -14.24
C LYS A 244 25.69 3.10 -14.08
N LEU A 245 25.38 2.43 -15.20
CA LEU A 245 24.71 1.13 -15.14
C LEU A 245 25.55 0.08 -14.39
N GLY A 246 26.87 0.08 -14.58
CA GLY A 246 27.78 -0.80 -13.84
C GLY A 246 27.71 -0.58 -12.33
N PHE A 247 27.66 0.68 -11.89
CA PHE A 247 27.52 1.05 -10.48
C PHE A 247 26.21 0.52 -9.88
N ILE A 248 25.09 0.67 -10.59
CA ILE A 248 23.78 0.16 -10.13
C ILE A 248 23.83 -1.36 -9.89
N VAL A 249 24.43 -2.11 -10.82
CA VAL A 249 24.52 -3.56 -10.74
C VAL A 249 25.48 -4.00 -9.62
N GLU A 250 26.61 -3.32 -9.47
CA GLU A 250 27.57 -3.57 -8.39
C GLU A 250 26.97 -3.30 -7.00
N GLN A 251 26.24 -2.17 -6.84
CA GLN A 251 25.55 -1.86 -5.59
C GLN A 251 24.40 -2.82 -5.27
N ALA A 252 23.83 -3.46 -6.28
CA ALA A 252 22.86 -4.55 -6.09
C ALA A 252 23.52 -5.89 -5.70
N GLY A 253 24.86 -5.96 -5.65
CA GLY A 253 25.62 -7.16 -5.28
C GLY A 253 25.70 -8.21 -6.39
N GLU A 254 25.56 -7.82 -7.66
CA GLU A 254 25.52 -8.73 -8.80
C GLU A 254 26.73 -8.58 -9.73
N ASN A 255 27.09 -9.68 -10.42
CA ASN A 255 28.13 -9.65 -11.44
C ASN A 255 27.55 -9.19 -12.78
N PHE A 256 28.06 -8.07 -13.30
CA PHE A 256 27.58 -7.49 -14.55
C PHE A 256 27.67 -8.46 -15.74
N THR A 257 28.76 -9.20 -15.88
CA THR A 257 28.98 -10.06 -17.05
C THR A 257 27.98 -11.20 -17.10
N GLU A 258 27.69 -11.82 -15.94
CA GLU A 258 26.69 -12.88 -15.86
C GLU A 258 25.28 -12.33 -16.11
N LEU A 259 24.96 -11.20 -15.48
CA LEU A 259 23.67 -10.53 -15.63
C LEU A 259 23.43 -10.08 -17.08
N ALA A 260 24.47 -9.60 -17.77
CA ALA A 260 24.38 -9.18 -19.16
C ALA A 260 24.14 -10.34 -20.14
N GLN A 261 24.55 -11.57 -19.78
CA GLN A 261 24.33 -12.75 -20.61
C GLN A 261 22.93 -13.33 -20.47
N LYS A 262 22.43 -13.44 -19.23
CA LYS A 262 21.12 -14.05 -18.93
C LYS A 262 19.97 -13.03 -18.91
N GLY A 263 20.30 -11.76 -18.70
CA GLY A 263 19.36 -10.72 -18.32
C GLY A 263 18.95 -10.81 -16.86
N GLY A 264 18.28 -9.78 -16.35
CA GLY A 264 17.67 -9.79 -15.02
C GLY A 264 16.96 -8.47 -14.72
N VAL A 265 16.41 -8.36 -13.52
CA VAL A 265 15.59 -7.22 -13.10
C VAL A 265 16.23 -6.58 -11.86
N ILE A 266 16.60 -5.30 -11.98
CA ILE A 266 17.21 -4.51 -10.90
C ILE A 266 16.25 -3.40 -10.47
N GLY A 267 16.02 -3.29 -9.17
CA GLY A 267 15.26 -2.22 -8.56
C GLY A 267 16.17 -1.07 -8.12
N VAL A 268 15.84 0.14 -8.54
CA VAL A 268 16.40 1.39 -8.01
C VAL A 268 15.37 1.99 -7.07
N ILE A 269 15.59 1.88 -5.77
CA ILE A 269 14.64 2.33 -4.76
C ILE A 269 15.05 3.72 -4.26
N ILE A 270 14.14 4.69 -4.42
CA ILE A 270 14.30 6.06 -3.93
C ILE A 270 13.37 6.25 -2.74
N ASN A 271 13.94 6.41 -1.55
CA ASN A 271 13.18 6.61 -0.31
C ASN A 271 13.21 8.07 0.14
N TRP A 272 12.04 8.68 0.31
CA TRP A 272 11.82 10.03 0.80
C TRP A 272 11.16 9.99 2.18
N ASN A 273 11.97 9.84 3.23
CA ASN A 273 11.50 9.97 4.61
C ASN A 273 11.77 11.39 5.11
N CYS A 274 10.72 12.19 5.19
CA CYS A 274 10.81 13.63 5.39
C CYS A 274 10.06 14.07 6.64
N ASP A 275 10.77 14.81 7.48
CA ASP A 275 10.21 15.51 8.62
C ASP A 275 9.97 16.96 8.22
N LEU A 276 8.71 17.32 7.99
CA LEU A 276 8.28 18.63 7.52
C LEU A 276 8.20 19.67 8.65
N ASP A 277 8.52 19.29 9.89
CA ASP A 277 8.74 20.25 10.98
C ASP A 277 10.15 20.86 10.92
N LEU A 278 11.05 20.21 10.20
CA LEU A 278 12.39 20.70 9.93
C LEU A 278 12.44 21.46 8.60
N SER A 279 13.57 22.12 8.33
CA SER A 279 13.78 22.76 7.03
C SER A 279 13.72 21.76 5.88
N GLU A 280 13.15 22.19 4.76
CA GLU A 280 13.00 21.37 3.54
C GLU A 280 14.34 20.81 3.04
N ALA A 281 15.46 21.50 3.33
CA ALA A 281 16.80 21.06 3.00
C ALA A 281 17.21 19.73 3.65
N LYS A 282 16.58 19.31 4.77
CA LYS A 282 16.87 18.04 5.43
C LYS A 282 16.10 16.85 4.82
N CYS A 283 15.07 17.10 4.02
CA CYS A 283 14.32 16.09 3.29
C CYS A 283 15.10 15.69 2.03
N ASN A 284 15.94 14.66 2.12
CA ASN A 284 16.82 14.23 1.02
C ASN A 284 16.47 12.82 0.55
N PRO A 285 16.62 12.51 -0.76
CA PRO A 285 16.37 11.18 -1.28
C PRO A 285 17.45 10.21 -0.78
N LYS A 286 17.05 8.99 -0.43
CA LYS A 286 17.97 7.89 -0.15
C LYS A 286 17.83 6.82 -1.21
N TYR A 287 18.92 6.53 -1.92
CA TYR A 287 18.96 5.53 -2.98
C TYR A 287 19.43 4.18 -2.45
N SER A 288 18.78 3.12 -2.89
CA SER A 288 19.21 1.74 -2.63
C SER A 288 18.96 0.89 -3.87
N PHE A 289 19.77 -0.16 -4.05
CA PHE A 289 19.78 -0.97 -5.26
C PHE A 289 19.65 -2.44 -4.86
N ARG A 290 18.78 -3.19 -5.55
CA ARG A 290 18.60 -4.62 -5.29
C ARG A 290 18.15 -5.36 -6.54
N ARG A 291 18.49 -6.63 -6.64
CA ARG A 291 17.87 -7.52 -7.64
C ARG A 291 16.43 -7.87 -7.24
N LEU A 292 15.51 -7.84 -8.20
CA LEU A 292 14.09 -8.12 -8.01
C LEU A 292 13.69 -9.52 -8.47
N ASP A 293 14.37 -10.08 -9.47
CA ASP A 293 14.11 -11.42 -9.99
C ASP A 293 14.81 -12.52 -9.16
N PRO A 294 14.20 -13.71 -8.99
CA PRO A 294 14.77 -14.79 -8.21
C PRO A 294 15.96 -15.44 -8.92
N LYS A 295 17.16 -15.31 -8.33
CA LYS A 295 18.43 -15.82 -8.90
C LYS A 295 18.51 -17.35 -9.02
N HIS A 296 17.86 -18.09 -8.13
CA HIS A 296 18.09 -19.53 -7.93
C HIS A 296 17.06 -20.46 -8.60
N ILE A 297 16.14 -19.93 -9.40
CA ILE A 297 15.14 -20.74 -10.09
C ILE A 297 15.66 -21.11 -11.48
N GLN A 298 16.08 -22.37 -11.66
CA GLN A 298 16.64 -22.87 -12.93
C GLN A 298 15.65 -22.77 -14.10
N ALA A 299 14.34 -22.84 -13.85
CA ALA A 299 13.31 -22.81 -14.88
C ALA A 299 13.18 -21.45 -15.60
N SER A 300 13.63 -20.35 -14.99
CA SER A 300 13.56 -19.00 -15.57
C SER A 300 14.69 -18.12 -15.02
N SER A 301 15.94 -18.55 -15.22
CA SER A 301 17.10 -17.77 -14.79
C SER A 301 17.36 -16.61 -15.75
N GLY A 302 16.76 -15.45 -15.49
CA GLY A 302 17.06 -14.19 -16.19
C GLY A 302 15.84 -13.50 -16.79
N TYR A 303 16.10 -12.55 -17.69
CA TYR A 303 15.08 -11.72 -18.33
C TYR A 303 15.33 -11.60 -19.83
N ASN A 304 14.37 -12.07 -20.62
CA ASN A 304 14.39 -11.95 -22.07
C ASN A 304 12.99 -11.75 -22.63
N TYR A 305 12.92 -11.17 -23.82
CA TYR A 305 11.69 -11.00 -24.57
C TYR A 305 11.98 -10.98 -26.07
N ARG A 306 10.96 -11.22 -26.88
CA ARG A 306 11.04 -11.21 -28.34
C ARG A 306 10.22 -10.06 -28.92
N PHE A 307 10.73 -9.45 -29.97
CA PHE A 307 10.00 -8.49 -30.77
C PHE A 307 10.45 -8.60 -32.23
N ALA A 308 9.61 -8.14 -33.15
CA ALA A 308 9.90 -8.18 -34.57
C ALA A 308 9.84 -6.79 -35.19
N LYS A 309 10.72 -6.54 -36.16
CA LYS A 309 10.69 -5.35 -37.02
C LYS A 309 10.18 -5.79 -38.39
N TYR A 310 8.99 -5.34 -38.76
CA TYR A 310 8.36 -5.68 -40.05
C TYR A 310 8.76 -4.70 -41.14
N TYR A 311 9.01 -5.20 -42.35
CA TYR A 311 9.35 -4.42 -43.53
C TYR A 311 8.96 -5.15 -44.81
N SER A 312 8.90 -4.43 -45.93
CA SER A 312 8.73 -5.05 -47.25
C SER A 312 10.08 -5.15 -47.95
N HIS A 313 10.42 -6.34 -48.43
CA HIS A 313 11.64 -6.60 -49.19
C HIS A 313 11.28 -7.25 -50.52
N ASN A 314 11.61 -6.60 -51.64
CA ASN A 314 11.30 -7.07 -53.00
C ASN A 314 9.80 -7.44 -53.19
N GLY A 315 8.90 -6.65 -52.62
CA GLY A 315 7.45 -6.90 -52.68
C GLY A 315 6.94 -8.00 -51.76
N THR A 316 7.83 -8.68 -51.02
CA THR A 316 7.48 -9.72 -50.05
C THR A 316 7.49 -9.14 -48.64
N ALA A 317 6.46 -9.46 -47.84
CA ALA A 317 6.43 -9.10 -46.43
C ALA A 317 7.50 -9.89 -45.66
N SER A 318 8.43 -9.18 -45.03
CA SER A 318 9.52 -9.75 -44.26
C SER A 318 9.55 -9.17 -42.84
N ARG A 319 10.20 -9.87 -41.92
CA ARG A 319 10.50 -9.35 -40.60
C ARG A 319 11.90 -9.74 -40.13
N THR A 320 12.46 -8.92 -39.26
CA THR A 320 13.63 -9.28 -38.46
C THR A 320 13.15 -9.60 -37.06
N LEU A 321 13.27 -10.86 -36.64
CA LEU A 321 12.97 -11.29 -35.28
C LEU A 321 14.19 -11.02 -34.40
N ILE A 322 13.95 -10.41 -33.25
CA ILE A 322 14.98 -10.08 -32.27
C ILE A 322 14.54 -10.66 -30.93
N LYS A 323 15.38 -11.55 -30.38
CA LYS A 323 15.27 -11.98 -29.00
C LYS A 323 16.30 -11.25 -28.17
N ALA A 324 15.82 -10.40 -27.27
CA ALA A 324 16.63 -9.53 -26.47
C ALA A 324 16.76 -10.08 -25.05
N TYR A 325 17.99 -10.12 -24.56
CA TYR A 325 18.32 -10.30 -23.15
C TYR A 325 18.84 -8.97 -22.63
N GLY A 326 18.38 -8.57 -21.46
CA GLY A 326 18.70 -7.24 -20.95
C GLY A 326 18.51 -7.12 -19.46
N ILE A 327 18.94 -5.96 -18.98
CA ILE A 327 18.74 -5.54 -17.60
C ILE A 327 17.52 -4.63 -17.60
N ARG A 328 16.43 -5.12 -16.99
CA ARG A 328 15.25 -4.31 -16.72
C ARG A 328 15.47 -3.55 -15.42
N ILE A 329 15.25 -2.24 -15.46
CA ILE A 329 15.40 -1.34 -14.32
C ILE A 329 14.02 -0.85 -13.93
N ASP A 330 13.66 -1.12 -12.67
CA ASP A 330 12.42 -0.67 -12.05
C ASP A 330 12.77 0.40 -11.00
N VAL A 331 12.48 1.66 -11.30
CA VAL A 331 12.62 2.78 -10.37
C VAL A 331 11.40 2.82 -9.47
N ILE A 332 11.60 2.51 -8.20
CA ILE A 332 10.54 2.39 -7.21
C ILE A 332 10.70 3.53 -6.20
N VAL A 333 9.67 4.37 -6.09
CA VAL A 333 9.68 5.51 -5.17
C VAL A 333 8.81 5.19 -3.97
N HIS A 334 9.38 5.35 -2.78
CA HIS A 334 8.68 5.21 -1.52
C HIS A 334 8.96 6.43 -0.65
N GLY A 335 8.09 6.70 0.30
CA GLY A 335 8.31 7.80 1.21
C GLY A 335 7.23 7.91 2.27
N GLN A 336 7.59 8.62 3.33
CA GLN A 336 6.69 9.06 4.37
C GLN A 336 7.03 10.52 4.69
N ALA A 337 6.01 11.36 4.78
CA ALA A 337 6.13 12.71 5.31
C ALA A 337 5.41 12.79 6.65
N GLY A 338 6.04 13.45 7.63
CA GLY A 338 5.43 13.78 8.91
C GLY A 338 5.43 15.29 9.13
N LYS A 339 4.31 15.85 9.60
CA LYS A 339 4.19 17.26 9.98
C LYS A 339 3.41 17.38 11.29
N PHE A 340 3.81 18.30 12.16
CA PHE A 340 3.15 18.56 13.43
C PHE A 340 1.65 18.81 13.22
N SER A 341 0.84 18.12 14.03
CA SER A 341 -0.60 18.30 14.04
C SER A 341 -1.15 18.23 15.46
N LEU A 342 -2.07 19.15 15.75
CA LEU A 342 -2.64 19.28 17.09
C LEU A 342 -3.50 18.07 17.48
N ILE A 343 -4.22 17.49 16.51
CA ILE A 343 -5.15 16.37 16.74
C ILE A 343 -4.43 15.13 17.31
N PRO A 344 -3.43 14.54 16.63
CA PRO A 344 -2.71 13.37 17.16
C PRO A 344 -1.95 13.70 18.45
N THR A 345 -1.47 14.94 18.60
CA THR A 345 -0.81 15.40 19.82
C THR A 345 -1.76 15.35 21.02
N ILE A 346 -2.99 15.88 20.91
CA ILE A 346 -3.99 15.87 21.98
C ILE A 346 -4.42 14.44 22.30
N ILE A 347 -4.67 13.61 21.27
CA ILE A 347 -5.07 12.21 21.46
C ILE A 347 -3.99 11.43 22.22
N ASN A 348 -2.73 11.56 21.82
CA ASN A 348 -1.62 10.88 22.50
C ASN A 348 -1.35 11.44 23.89
N LEU A 349 -1.55 12.74 24.12
CA LEU A 349 -1.47 13.35 25.45
C LEU A 349 -2.60 12.84 26.38
N ALA A 350 -3.84 12.78 25.89
CA ALA A 350 -4.97 12.24 26.64
C ALA A 350 -4.75 10.76 26.97
N THR A 351 -4.21 9.99 26.02
CA THR A 351 -3.83 8.59 26.22
C THR A 351 -2.72 8.46 27.28
N ALA A 352 -1.73 9.34 27.29
CA ALA A 352 -0.69 9.37 28.31
C ALA A 352 -1.28 9.67 29.71
N LEU A 353 -2.14 10.69 29.82
CA LEU A 353 -2.77 11.09 31.09
C LEU A 353 -3.68 9.99 31.66
N THR A 354 -4.50 9.36 30.82
CA THR A 354 -5.36 8.24 31.22
C THR A 354 -4.55 7.00 31.62
N SER A 355 -3.44 6.73 30.93
CA SER A 355 -2.55 5.59 31.24
C SER A 355 -1.88 5.70 32.61
N ILE A 356 -1.64 6.92 33.13
CA ILE A 356 -1.14 7.12 34.50
C ILE A 356 -2.09 6.48 35.54
N GLY A 357 -3.40 6.42 35.24
CA GLY A 357 -4.40 5.76 36.06
C GLY A 357 -4.17 4.26 36.24
N VAL A 358 -3.51 3.57 35.30
CA VAL A 358 -3.17 2.15 35.46
C VAL A 358 -2.24 1.93 36.67
N GLY A 359 -1.41 2.92 37.00
CA GLY A 359 -0.55 2.88 38.19
C GLY A 359 -1.34 2.84 39.51
N SER A 360 -2.51 3.47 39.58
CA SER A 360 -3.34 3.43 40.79
C SER A 360 -3.98 2.07 40.97
N PHE A 361 -4.47 1.43 39.89
CA PHE A 361 -4.98 0.05 39.92
C PHE A 361 -3.90 -0.95 40.37
N LEU A 362 -2.69 -0.84 39.84
CA LEU A 362 -1.57 -1.70 40.24
C LEU A 362 -1.23 -1.51 41.72
N CYS A 363 -1.14 -0.25 42.18
CA CYS A 363 -0.81 0.04 43.58
C CYS A 363 -1.94 -0.36 44.53
N ASP A 364 -3.20 -0.25 44.12
CA ASP A 364 -4.35 -0.75 44.86
C ASP A 364 -4.31 -2.28 45.01
N TRP A 365 -3.96 -2.99 43.95
CA TRP A 365 -3.78 -4.44 44.00
C TRP A 365 -2.63 -4.83 44.94
N ILE A 366 -1.50 -4.12 44.88
CA ILE A 366 -0.36 -4.34 45.78
C ILE A 366 -0.73 -4.04 47.24
N LEU A 367 -1.42 -2.92 47.48
CA LEU A 367 -1.86 -2.50 48.81
C LEU A 367 -2.79 -3.54 49.44
N LEU A 368 -3.79 -4.01 48.69
CA LEU A 368 -4.80 -4.95 49.19
C LEU A 368 -4.26 -6.38 49.34
N THR A 369 -3.33 -6.80 48.47
CA THR A 369 -2.79 -8.17 48.48
C THR A 369 -1.63 -8.33 49.46
N PHE A 370 -0.65 -7.43 49.42
CA PHE A 370 0.62 -7.60 50.16
C PHE A 370 0.74 -6.76 51.42
N MET A 371 0.03 -5.63 51.50
CA MET A 371 0.17 -4.65 52.60
C MET A 371 -1.03 -4.60 53.55
N ASN A 372 -2.08 -5.39 53.30
CA ASN A 372 -3.30 -5.41 54.12
C ASN A 372 -3.16 -6.23 55.41
N LYS A 373 -2.06 -6.04 56.14
CA LYS A 373 -1.89 -6.63 57.49
C LYS A 373 -2.95 -6.02 58.42
N ASN A 374 -3.72 -6.87 59.10
CA ASN A 374 -4.83 -6.52 60.01
C ASN A 374 -6.08 -5.89 59.38
N LYS A 375 -6.31 -6.01 58.05
CA LYS A 375 -7.51 -5.48 57.36
C LYS A 375 -7.76 -3.97 57.49
N VAL A 376 -6.79 -3.21 58.01
CA VAL A 376 -6.91 -1.77 58.31
C VAL A 376 -7.21 -0.96 57.03
N TYR A 377 -6.57 -1.30 55.91
CA TYR A 377 -6.77 -0.60 54.65
C TYR A 377 -8.11 -0.99 53.99
N SER A 378 -8.51 -2.27 54.07
CA SER A 378 -9.82 -2.71 53.56
C SER A 378 -10.99 -2.10 54.31
N HIS A 379 -10.91 -1.93 55.64
CA HIS A 379 -11.98 -1.31 56.43
C HIS A 379 -12.15 0.19 56.14
N ARG A 380 -11.09 0.87 55.69
CA ARG A 380 -11.17 2.29 55.32
C ARG A 380 -11.61 2.48 53.87
N LYS A 381 -11.35 1.50 53.00
CA LYS A 381 -11.68 1.56 51.57
C LYS A 381 -13.10 1.09 51.24
N PHE A 382 -13.62 0.11 51.98
CA PHE A 382 -14.92 -0.50 51.71
C PHE A 382 -15.88 -0.28 52.87
N ASP A 383 -16.97 0.44 52.62
CA ASP A 383 -18.11 0.51 53.53
C ASP A 383 -19.01 -0.71 53.31
N LYS A 384 -19.29 -1.46 54.37
CA LYS A 384 -20.19 -2.61 54.31
C LYS A 384 -21.62 -2.11 54.41
N VAL A 385 -22.36 -2.14 53.30
CA VAL A 385 -23.79 -1.84 53.31
C VAL A 385 -24.54 -3.12 53.66
N GLN A 386 -25.21 -3.14 54.81
CA GLN A 386 -26.21 -4.16 55.11
C GLN A 386 -27.54 -3.67 54.53
N LEU A 387 -28.06 -4.37 53.51
CA LEU A 387 -29.42 -4.16 53.04
C LEU A 387 -30.36 -4.53 54.19
N ALA A 388 -31.09 -3.56 54.72
CA ALA A 388 -32.13 -3.82 55.70
C ALA A 388 -33.18 -4.76 55.06
N PRO A 389 -33.61 -5.84 55.74
CA PRO A 389 -34.72 -6.63 55.26
C PRO A 389 -35.96 -5.73 55.12
N PRO A 390 -36.81 -5.93 54.09
CA PRO A 390 -38.02 -5.13 53.94
C PRO A 390 -38.88 -5.23 55.22
N PRO A 391 -39.55 -4.13 55.62
CA PRO A 391 -40.35 -4.12 56.83
C PRO A 391 -41.44 -5.21 56.76
N PRO A 392 -41.71 -5.93 57.87
CA PRO A 392 -42.73 -6.96 57.86
C PRO A 392 -44.10 -6.33 57.57
N SER A 393 -44.73 -6.77 56.48
CA SER A 393 -46.11 -6.47 56.16
C SER A 393 -47.01 -6.99 57.29
N SER A 394 -47.63 -6.07 58.04
CA SER A 394 -48.70 -6.42 58.99
C SER A 394 -49.95 -6.84 58.21
N GLY A 395 -50.23 -8.14 58.16
CA GLY A 395 -51.49 -8.66 57.63
C GLY A 395 -51.57 -10.19 57.49
N GLN A 396 -52.25 -10.80 58.47
CA GLN A 396 -52.94 -12.11 58.44
C GLN A 396 -52.13 -13.43 58.50
N SER A 397 -52.56 -14.30 59.42
CA SER A 397 -52.18 -15.71 59.59
C SER A 397 -53.29 -16.63 59.02
N PRO A 398 -53.14 -17.96 59.06
CA PRO A 398 -52.36 -18.79 58.13
C PRO A 398 -53.26 -19.80 57.38
N SER A 399 -52.86 -20.26 56.19
CA SER A 399 -53.42 -21.49 55.62
C SER A 399 -52.42 -22.15 54.67
N ASP A 400 -52.35 -23.47 54.81
CA ASP A 400 -51.32 -24.39 54.32
C ASP A 400 -51.02 -24.39 52.81
N SER A 401 -49.75 -24.67 52.51
CA SER A 401 -49.27 -25.81 51.70
C SER A 401 -48.29 -25.49 50.55
N SER A 402 -47.25 -26.35 50.49
CA SER A 402 -46.43 -26.73 49.34
C SER A 402 -45.19 -25.89 48.93
N THR A 403 -44.04 -26.33 49.47
CA THR A 403 -42.82 -26.76 48.74
C THR A 403 -42.42 -26.09 47.41
N ARG A 404 -41.27 -25.39 47.39
CA ARG A 404 -40.08 -25.72 46.55
C ARG A 404 -38.94 -24.68 46.63
N GLN A 405 -37.75 -25.19 46.99
CA GLN A 405 -36.39 -24.86 46.54
C GLN A 405 -36.04 -23.44 46.05
N GLY A 406 -35.11 -22.82 46.77
CA GLY A 406 -34.35 -21.65 46.32
C GLY A 406 -33.37 -22.00 45.19
N GLN A 407 -33.39 -21.17 44.15
CA GLN A 407 -32.33 -21.08 43.14
C GLN A 407 -31.42 -19.91 43.47
N MET A 408 -30.14 -20.25 43.65
CA MET A 408 -29.02 -19.34 43.90
C MET A 408 -28.53 -18.82 42.54
N PHE A 409 -28.79 -17.55 42.21
CA PHE A 409 -28.16 -16.91 41.06
C PHE A 409 -26.81 -16.30 41.47
N HIS A 410 -25.76 -17.01 41.11
CA HIS A 410 -24.39 -16.54 41.05
C HIS A 410 -24.23 -15.64 39.81
N PHE A 411 -23.62 -14.45 39.95
CA PHE A 411 -23.04 -13.72 38.81
C PHE A 411 -21.52 -13.57 38.99
N PRO A 412 -20.74 -13.63 37.89
CA PRO A 412 -19.37 -14.14 37.91
C PRO A 412 -18.27 -13.06 37.84
N LEU A 413 -17.10 -13.43 38.37
CA LEU A 413 -15.81 -12.78 38.16
C LEU A 413 -15.40 -12.86 36.67
N LEU A 414 -14.97 -11.73 36.11
CA LEU A 414 -14.24 -11.68 34.84
C LEU A 414 -12.79 -12.13 35.05
N GLN A 415 -12.46 -13.28 34.49
CA GLN A 415 -11.10 -13.82 34.39
C GLN A 415 -10.61 -13.65 32.95
N MET A 416 -9.38 -13.13 32.79
CA MET A 416 -8.69 -13.09 31.51
C MET A 416 -8.31 -14.51 31.04
N GLY A 417 -8.56 -14.82 29.77
CA GLY A 417 -8.00 -16.00 29.13
C GLY A 417 -8.43 -16.21 27.66
N LYS A 418 -7.43 -16.18 26.76
CA LYS A 418 -7.36 -16.75 25.40
C LYS A 418 -8.22 -16.12 24.28
N LEU A 419 -7.55 -15.35 23.41
CA LEU A 419 -7.93 -15.17 22.02
C LEU A 419 -7.12 -16.14 21.12
N ARG A 420 -7.81 -17.03 20.41
CA ARG A 420 -7.36 -17.61 19.14
C ARG A 420 -8.54 -17.59 18.17
N ASN A 421 -8.30 -16.94 17.04
CA ASN A 421 -8.86 -17.09 15.69
C ASN A 421 -10.40 -17.19 15.55
N LEU A 422 -10.99 -16.18 14.90
CA LEU A 422 -11.82 -16.31 13.69
C LEU A 422 -12.13 -14.89 13.14
N CYS A 423 -11.88 -14.64 11.85
CA CYS A 423 -12.40 -13.49 11.09
C CYS A 423 -13.58 -13.97 10.21
N PRO A 424 -14.28 -13.09 9.47
CA PRO A 424 -15.19 -12.04 9.94
C PRO A 424 -16.58 -12.16 9.26
N GLY A 425 -17.64 -11.67 9.89
CA GLY A 425 -18.97 -11.59 9.27
C GLY A 425 -19.91 -10.69 10.07
N ASP A 426 -20.43 -9.68 9.39
CA ASP A 426 -21.59 -8.84 9.73
C ASP A 426 -21.44 -7.71 10.77
N GLN A 427 -21.30 -6.49 10.25
CA GLN A 427 -21.63 -5.23 10.91
C GLN A 427 -23.16 -5.00 10.91
N PRO A 428 -23.77 -4.49 11.99
CA PRO A 428 -25.06 -3.85 11.90
C PRO A 428 -24.90 -2.34 11.68
N VAL A 429 -25.55 -1.86 10.62
CA VAL A 429 -25.73 -0.45 10.26
C VAL A 429 -26.69 0.22 11.25
N LEU A 430 -26.28 1.35 11.81
CA LEU A 430 -27.11 2.26 12.60
C LEU A 430 -28.05 3.04 11.66
N HIS A 431 -29.35 2.75 11.70
CA HIS A 431 -30.38 3.56 11.04
C HIS A 431 -30.82 4.71 11.96
N LEU A 432 -30.61 5.95 11.51
CA LEU A 432 -31.28 7.15 12.00
C LEU A 432 -32.64 7.28 11.29
N CYS A 433 -33.72 7.47 12.06
CA CYS A 433 -35.04 7.87 11.54
C CYS A 433 -35.10 9.40 11.34
N PRO A 434 -35.64 9.90 10.22
CA PRO A 434 -36.12 11.27 10.10
C PRO A 434 -37.64 11.34 10.34
N TRP A 435 -38.06 12.36 11.07
CA TRP A 435 -39.45 12.76 11.25
C TRP A 435 -39.73 13.97 10.35
N SER A 436 -40.65 13.83 9.39
CA SER A 436 -41.70 14.83 9.08
C SER A 436 -42.59 14.31 7.95
N LYS A 437 -43.91 14.35 8.19
CA LYS A 437 -44.98 14.06 7.24
C LYS A 437 -45.59 15.37 6.74
N GLN A 438 -45.82 15.46 5.44
CA GLN A 438 -46.97 16.10 4.76
C GLN A 438 -47.00 15.53 3.33
N MET A 439 -47.88 14.57 2.99
CA MET A 439 -49.22 14.74 2.34
C MET A 439 -49.13 15.63 1.09
N VAL A 440 -49.52 15.31 -0.16
CA VAL A 440 -50.39 14.34 -0.88
C VAL A 440 -49.94 14.51 -2.38
N ASP A 441 -49.89 13.56 -3.32
CA ASP A 441 -50.97 12.77 -3.92
C ASP A 441 -50.41 11.62 -4.79
N THR A 442 -51.24 10.61 -5.03
CA THR A 442 -50.90 9.33 -5.69
C THR A 442 -51.52 9.27 -7.08
N GLN A 443 -50.77 8.88 -8.12
CA GLN A 443 -51.35 8.07 -9.21
C GLN A 443 -50.29 7.29 -9.99
N ASP A 444 -50.68 6.05 -10.30
CA ASP A 444 -49.89 4.88 -10.70
C ASP A 444 -50.07 4.64 -12.24
N PRO A 445 -49.63 3.53 -12.87
CA PRO A 445 -48.64 3.52 -13.97
C PRO A 445 -49.16 3.06 -15.36
N ASN A 446 -48.21 2.88 -16.29
CA ASN A 446 -48.26 2.22 -17.62
C ASN A 446 -48.65 3.05 -18.86
N SER A 447 -47.71 3.13 -19.81
CA SER A 447 -47.93 2.70 -21.21
C SER A 447 -46.62 2.70 -22.01
N GLU A 448 -46.40 1.60 -22.72
CA GLU A 448 -45.39 1.37 -23.75
C GLU A 448 -45.58 2.25 -25.01
N GLU A 449 -44.50 2.27 -25.82
CA GLU A 449 -44.46 2.17 -27.29
C GLU A 449 -43.80 3.30 -28.12
N GLN A 450 -42.82 2.82 -28.92
CA GLN A 450 -42.45 3.17 -30.30
C GLN A 450 -41.57 4.41 -30.60
N GLY A 451 -40.41 4.11 -31.24
CA GLY A 451 -39.63 5.06 -32.08
C GLY A 451 -40.32 5.36 -33.42
N PRO A 452 -39.67 5.95 -34.46
CA PRO A 452 -38.32 5.60 -34.93
C PRO A 452 -37.46 6.73 -35.59
N SER A 453 -36.25 6.32 -36.04
CA SER A 453 -35.50 6.74 -37.26
C SER A 453 -34.74 8.08 -37.33
N GLY A 454 -33.42 7.97 -37.57
CA GLY A 454 -32.53 9.04 -38.10
C GLY A 454 -32.75 9.34 -39.60
N PRO A 455 -31.86 10.08 -40.30
CA PRO A 455 -30.51 9.54 -40.61
C PRO A 455 -29.35 10.54 -40.86
N ARG A 456 -28.16 9.94 -40.98
CA ARG A 456 -27.04 10.18 -41.93
C ARG A 456 -25.92 11.21 -41.66
N ALA A 457 -24.72 10.67 -41.82
CA ALA A 457 -23.40 11.28 -41.86
C ALA A 457 -23.05 11.87 -43.24
N SER A 458 -22.11 12.83 -43.25
CA SER A 458 -21.27 13.17 -44.41
C SER A 458 -19.87 13.60 -43.96
N SER A 459 -18.87 12.99 -44.60
CA SER A 459 -17.44 13.29 -44.58
C SER A 459 -17.08 14.55 -45.35
N GLN A 460 -16.05 15.31 -44.93
CA GLN A 460 -15.17 16.08 -45.84
C GLN A 460 -13.87 16.54 -45.16
N ASP A 461 -12.76 16.04 -45.71
CA ASP A 461 -11.48 16.68 -46.07
C ASP A 461 -10.65 17.55 -45.10
N SER A 462 -9.41 17.08 -44.91
CA SER A 462 -8.16 17.76 -44.55
C SER A 462 -7.71 18.80 -45.60
N ILE A 463 -7.05 19.93 -45.24
CA ILE A 463 -5.58 20.22 -45.21
C ILE A 463 -5.30 21.60 -44.48
N PRO A 464 -4.07 22.14 -44.26
CA PRO A 464 -3.62 22.64 -42.95
C PRO A 464 -3.33 24.16 -42.89
N MET A 465 -3.14 24.73 -41.69
CA MET A 465 -2.59 26.07 -41.53
C MET A 465 -1.63 26.15 -40.33
N GLU A 466 -0.36 26.50 -40.62
CA GLU A 466 0.67 26.90 -39.66
C GLU A 466 0.46 28.34 -39.15
N PRO A 467 1.15 28.77 -38.07
CA PRO A 467 0.64 29.72 -37.11
C PRO A 467 1.17 31.15 -37.29
N LYS A 468 0.37 32.14 -36.89
CA LYS A 468 0.84 33.49 -36.56
C LYS A 468 0.15 33.99 -35.28
N GLY A 469 0.94 34.02 -34.21
CA GLY A 469 1.25 35.22 -33.42
C GLY A 469 0.14 36.14 -32.87
N LEU A 470 0.35 36.43 -31.58
CA LEU A 470 0.06 37.67 -30.82
C LEU A 470 -1.24 37.78 -29.99
N ALA A 471 -0.97 37.81 -28.67
CA ALA A 471 -1.29 38.90 -27.73
C ALA A 471 -2.65 38.93 -27.00
N GLN A 472 -2.51 38.88 -25.66
CA GLN A 472 -3.22 39.65 -24.63
C GLN A 472 -4.75 39.55 -24.53
N LEU A 473 -5.20 38.85 -23.49
CA LEU A 473 -5.90 39.44 -22.34
C LEU A 473 -5.85 38.50 -21.14
#